data_AF-A0A2R6LIG0-F1
#
_entry.id   AF-A0A2R6LIG0-F1
#
_cell.length_a   1.000
_cell.length_b   1.000
_cell.length_c   1.000
_cell.angle_alpha   90.00
_cell.angle_beta   90.00
_cell.angle_gamma   90.00
#
_symmetry.space_group_name_H-M   'P 1'
#
loop_
_entity.id
_entity.type
_entity.pdbx_description
1 polymer ?
#
loop_
_entity_poly.entity_id
_entity_poly.type
_entity_poly.pdbx_seq_one_letter_code
_entity_poly.pdbx_strand_id
1 'polypeptide(L)'
;HPFGLQSYTVTFLGNLVLTSALGFEQVRSAGETTRRYGRGDEWEVDDVGGGVDLSVTGSRETDSSVDFGERTRRVRLTVDSVDTGAGSVEVRDRFPDSWNFLGAYSDGTSPEGESYVTFEGETTDPAELEGTTFTYFIETPSGVENSGIYGVGPGEALTLDTEEQATDEFAGTNDVFIAGVDQI
;
A
#
# COMPACT_ATOMS: atom_id res chain seq x y z
N HIS A 1 45.59 9.79 -36.29
CA HIS A 1 45.01 10.54 -35.16
C HIS A 1 43.99 9.65 -34.43
N PRO A 2 44.32 9.08 -33.27
CA PRO A 2 43.51 8.05 -32.60
C PRO A 2 42.48 8.58 -31.59
N PHE A 3 42.38 9.91 -31.40
CA PHE A 3 41.55 10.51 -30.35
C PHE A 3 40.05 10.65 -30.69
N GLY A 4 39.61 10.28 -31.89
CA GLY A 4 38.20 10.40 -32.28
C GLY A 4 37.33 9.29 -31.71
N LEU A 5 37.74 8.02 -31.86
CA LEU A 5 36.91 6.86 -31.49
C LEU A 5 36.74 6.68 -29.98
N GLN A 6 37.77 6.97 -29.18
CA GLN A 6 37.73 6.81 -27.73
C GLN A 6 36.75 7.76 -27.05
N SER A 7 36.63 9.00 -27.54
CA SER A 7 35.68 9.97 -27.00
C SER A 7 34.23 9.58 -27.26
N TYR A 8 33.91 9.03 -28.43
CA TYR A 8 32.55 8.57 -28.74
C TYR A 8 32.11 7.40 -27.87
N THR A 9 33.01 6.46 -27.55
CA THR A 9 32.68 5.31 -26.71
C THR A 9 32.38 5.72 -25.26
N VAL A 10 33.18 6.64 -24.70
CA VAL A 10 32.96 7.13 -23.33
C VAL A 10 31.69 7.97 -23.24
N THR A 11 31.44 8.86 -24.20
CA THR A 11 30.19 9.63 -24.25
C THR A 11 28.97 8.74 -24.49
N PHE A 12 29.10 7.70 -25.32
CA PHE A 12 28.04 6.73 -25.55
C PHE A 12 27.70 5.94 -24.28
N LEU A 13 28.71 5.43 -23.57
CA LEU A 13 28.51 4.71 -22.31
C LEU A 13 27.93 5.62 -21.22
N GLY A 14 28.44 6.84 -21.07
CA GLY A 14 27.92 7.80 -20.10
C GLY A 14 26.47 8.19 -20.37
N ASN A 15 26.12 8.45 -21.63
CA ASN A 15 24.75 8.75 -22.02
C ASN A 15 23.83 7.53 -21.86
N LEU A 16 24.31 6.34 -22.20
CA LEU A 16 23.57 5.09 -22.02
C LEU A 16 23.24 4.85 -20.54
N VAL A 17 24.21 5.01 -19.64
CA VAL A 17 24.00 4.86 -18.19
C VAL A 17 22.99 5.89 -17.69
N LEU A 18 23.12 7.16 -18.09
CA LEU A 18 22.19 8.22 -17.68
C LEU A 18 20.77 7.99 -18.19
N THR A 19 20.59 7.66 -19.47
CA THR A 19 19.25 7.42 -20.03
C THR A 19 18.62 6.13 -19.50
N SER A 20 19.44 5.10 -19.25
CA SER A 20 18.96 3.85 -18.63
C SER A 20 18.53 4.09 -17.18
N ALA A 21 19.25 4.93 -16.42
CA ALA A 21 18.84 5.31 -15.07
C ALA A 21 17.53 6.09 -15.03
N LEU A 22 17.21 6.83 -16.11
CA LEU A 22 15.96 7.55 -16.27
C LEU A 22 14.83 6.71 -16.90
N GLY A 23 15.04 5.39 -17.06
CA GLY A 23 14.02 4.47 -17.58
C GLY A 23 13.85 4.49 -19.11
N PHE A 24 14.75 5.14 -19.85
CA PHE A 24 14.66 5.23 -21.31
C PHE A 24 15.52 4.15 -21.99
N GLU A 25 14.92 3.44 -22.95
CA GLU A 25 15.61 2.51 -23.86
C GLU A 25 16.05 3.23 -25.15
N GLN A 26 17.32 3.07 -25.53
CA GLN A 26 17.81 3.58 -26.82
C GLN A 26 17.72 2.49 -27.90
N VAL A 27 16.76 2.65 -28.81
CA VAL A 27 16.65 1.80 -30.01
C VAL A 27 17.44 2.42 -31.16
N ARG A 28 18.41 1.66 -31.70
CA ARG A 28 19.12 2.05 -32.93
C ARG A 28 18.84 1.03 -34.04
N SER A 29 18.35 1.52 -35.17
CA SER A 29 18.15 0.72 -36.37
C SER A 29 19.14 1.14 -37.45
N ALA A 30 19.85 0.17 -38.02
CA ALA A 30 20.72 0.37 -39.17
C ALA A 30 20.50 -0.75 -40.18
N GLY A 31 19.81 -0.45 -41.29
CA GLY A 31 19.42 -1.44 -42.28
C GLY A 31 18.48 -2.49 -41.70
N GLU A 32 18.81 -3.77 -41.89
CA GLU A 32 18.01 -4.91 -41.38
C GLU A 32 18.28 -5.23 -39.90
N THR A 33 19.25 -4.57 -39.26
CA THR A 33 19.64 -4.85 -37.87
C THR A 33 19.09 -3.77 -36.94
N THR A 34 18.23 -4.18 -36.01
CA THR A 34 17.85 -3.37 -34.85
C THR A 34 18.67 -3.82 -33.66
N ARG A 35 19.37 -2.88 -33.02
CA ARG A 35 20.05 -3.11 -31.74
C ARG A 35 19.45 -2.17 -30.70
N ARG A 36 19.02 -2.77 -29.60
CA ARG A 36 18.50 -2.04 -28.45
C ARG A 36 19.59 -1.95 -27.39
N TYR A 37 19.74 -0.76 -26.83
CA TYR A 37 20.74 -0.47 -25.81
C TYR A 37 20.03 0.32 -24.72
N GLY A 38 20.00 -0.23 -23.52
CA GLY A 38 19.21 0.28 -22.41
C GLY A 38 18.56 -0.88 -21.67
N ARG A 39 17.78 -0.57 -20.63
CA ARG A 39 17.07 -1.56 -19.81
C ARG A 39 15.94 -2.19 -20.65
N GLY A 40 16.28 -3.22 -21.41
CA GLY A 40 15.35 -4.09 -22.11
C GLY A 40 15.02 -5.26 -21.20
N ASP A 41 13.73 -5.51 -21.04
CA ASP A 41 13.08 -6.31 -20.00
C ASP A 41 12.98 -5.54 -18.67
N GLU A 42 11.72 -5.35 -18.25
CA GLU A 42 11.30 -4.89 -16.94
C GLU A 42 12.14 -5.64 -15.92
N TRP A 43 12.95 -4.90 -15.16
CA TRP A 43 13.47 -5.51 -13.94
C TRP A 43 12.24 -5.66 -13.05
N GLU A 44 11.82 -6.88 -12.79
CA GLU A 44 11.61 -7.23 -11.39
C GLU A 44 12.94 -6.87 -10.72
N VAL A 45 12.94 -5.72 -10.06
CA VAL A 45 13.91 -5.50 -9.02
C VAL A 45 13.45 -6.47 -7.95
N ASP A 46 13.90 -7.73 -8.00
CA ASP A 46 14.13 -8.44 -6.75
C ASP A 46 15.00 -7.46 -5.98
N ASP A 47 14.43 -6.92 -4.91
CA ASP A 47 15.02 -5.84 -4.14
C ASP A 47 16.46 -6.27 -3.80
N VAL A 48 17.45 -5.62 -4.42
CA VAL A 48 18.86 -5.82 -4.05
C VAL A 48 19.12 -4.93 -2.85
N GLY A 49 18.33 -5.15 -1.81
CA GLY A 49 18.45 -4.67 -0.45
C GLY A 49 18.17 -5.87 0.43
N GLY A 50 19.06 -6.17 1.39
CA GLY A 50 18.87 -7.27 2.34
C GLY A 50 17.78 -6.97 3.37
N GLY A 51 16.61 -6.51 2.91
CA GLY A 51 15.42 -6.26 3.69
C GLY A 51 14.59 -7.53 3.81
N VAL A 52 13.61 -7.52 4.71
CA VAL A 52 12.70 -8.64 4.88
C VAL A 52 11.59 -8.54 3.84
N ASP A 53 11.44 -9.57 3.01
CA ASP A 53 10.32 -9.66 2.07
C ASP A 53 9.00 -9.76 2.85
N LEU A 54 8.00 -9.00 2.41
CA LEU A 54 6.63 -9.06 2.92
C LEU A 54 5.66 -8.91 1.74
N SER A 55 4.79 -9.91 1.57
CA SER A 55 3.63 -9.84 0.70
C SER A 55 2.37 -10.28 1.45
N VAL A 56 1.33 -9.46 1.40
CA VAL A 56 0.04 -9.77 1.99
C VAL A 56 -1.07 -9.63 0.95
N THR A 57 -2.04 -10.54 1.01
CA THR A 57 -3.29 -10.39 0.25
C THR A 57 -4.48 -10.48 1.18
N GLY A 58 -5.59 -9.89 0.75
CA GLY A 58 -6.77 -9.82 1.58
C GLY A 58 -7.88 -9.00 0.95
N SER A 59 -8.98 -8.87 1.67
CA SER A 59 -10.17 -8.17 1.23
C SER A 59 -10.81 -7.35 2.35
N ARG A 60 -11.59 -6.33 1.96
CA ARG A 60 -12.38 -5.52 2.88
C ARG A 60 -13.83 -5.47 2.46
N GLU A 61 -14.71 -5.74 3.41
CA GLU A 61 -16.14 -5.53 3.27
C GLU A 61 -16.61 -4.37 4.16
N THR A 62 -17.43 -3.50 3.60
CA THR A 62 -18.15 -2.46 4.33
C THR A 62 -19.65 -2.57 4.05
N ASP A 63 -20.48 -2.19 5.00
CA ASP A 63 -21.93 -2.41 4.99
C ASP A 63 -22.73 -1.50 4.02
N SER A 64 -22.16 -0.37 3.58
CA SER A 64 -22.76 0.49 2.55
C SER A 64 -21.67 1.18 1.71
N SER A 65 -22.01 1.82 0.59
CA SER A 65 -21.13 2.79 -0.09
C SER A 65 -21.66 4.22 -0.04
N VAL A 66 -22.83 4.40 0.59
CA VAL A 66 -23.55 5.67 0.69
C VAL A 66 -24.21 5.75 2.05
N ASP A 67 -23.91 6.80 2.82
CA ASP A 67 -24.54 7.07 4.10
C ASP A 67 -25.16 8.46 4.15
N PHE A 68 -26.10 8.62 5.08
CA PHE A 68 -26.78 9.89 5.37
C PHE A 68 -26.47 10.29 6.82
N GLY A 69 -25.78 11.41 6.99
CA GLY A 69 -25.35 11.89 8.30
C GLY A 69 -24.45 10.93 9.07
N GLU A 70 -24.53 11.02 10.40
CA GLU A 70 -23.80 10.18 11.34
C GLU A 70 -24.39 8.77 11.38
N ARG A 71 -23.54 7.78 11.12
CA ARG A 71 -23.89 6.38 11.09
C ARG A 71 -22.69 5.54 11.51
N THR A 72 -22.93 4.60 12.41
CA THR A 72 -21.97 3.52 12.67
C THR A 72 -21.90 2.57 11.49
N ARG A 73 -20.68 2.31 11.02
CA ARG A 73 -20.35 1.35 9.97
C ARG A 73 -19.56 0.20 10.55
N ARG A 74 -19.78 -0.99 9.99
CA ARG A 74 -19.00 -2.19 10.31
C ARG A 74 -18.06 -2.48 9.15
N VAL A 75 -16.77 -2.53 9.47
CA VAL A 75 -15.73 -2.95 8.53
C VAL A 75 -15.29 -4.37 8.91
N ARG A 76 -15.18 -5.23 7.89
CA ARG A 76 -14.58 -6.56 8.02
C ARG A 76 -13.35 -6.60 7.12
N LEU A 77 -12.18 -6.78 7.73
CA LEU A 77 -10.90 -6.91 7.03
C LEU A 77 -10.45 -8.36 7.13
N THR A 78 -10.28 -9.01 6.00
CA THR A 78 -9.82 -10.41 5.92
C THR A 78 -8.41 -10.43 5.35
N VAL A 79 -7.50 -11.13 6.03
CA VAL A 79 -6.17 -11.46 5.52
C VAL A 79 -6.27 -12.84 4.87
N ASP A 80 -6.01 -12.92 3.57
CA ASP A 80 -6.12 -14.17 2.80
C ASP A 80 -4.80 -14.96 2.81
N SER A 81 -3.66 -14.27 2.72
CA SER A 81 -2.32 -14.87 2.76
C SER A 81 -1.27 -13.88 3.25
N VAL A 82 -0.22 -14.40 3.91
CA VAL A 82 0.96 -13.61 4.30
C VAL A 82 2.21 -14.40 3.95
N ASP A 83 3.05 -13.85 3.08
CA ASP A 83 4.37 -14.40 2.76
C ASP A 83 5.45 -13.46 3.30
N THR A 84 6.22 -13.92 4.28
CA THR A 84 7.30 -13.14 4.86
C THR A 84 8.37 -14.00 5.53
N GLY A 85 9.58 -13.47 5.60
CA GLY A 85 10.66 -14.01 6.44
C GLY A 85 10.62 -13.57 7.90
N ALA A 86 9.72 -12.64 8.28
CA ALA A 86 9.56 -12.15 9.64
C ALA A 86 8.89 -13.18 10.56
N GLY A 87 9.23 -13.17 11.84
CA GLY A 87 8.53 -13.96 12.86
C GLY A 87 7.28 -13.27 13.40
N SER A 88 7.09 -11.98 13.08
CA SER A 88 5.93 -11.22 13.52
C SER A 88 5.47 -10.18 12.50
N VAL A 89 4.16 -10.09 12.33
CA VAL A 89 3.49 -9.09 11.49
C VAL A 89 2.37 -8.41 12.29
N GLU A 90 2.25 -7.09 12.14
CA GLU A 90 1.11 -6.32 12.61
C GLU A 90 0.23 -5.93 11.43
N VAL A 91 -1.09 -6.07 11.61
CA VAL A 91 -2.09 -5.68 10.61
C VAL A 91 -2.78 -4.40 11.04
N ARG A 92 -2.91 -3.46 10.10
CA ARG A 92 -3.60 -2.19 10.28
C ARG A 92 -4.66 -1.96 9.21
N ASP A 93 -5.63 -1.11 9.54
CA ASP A 93 -6.57 -0.57 8.56
C ASP A 93 -6.82 0.92 8.78
N ARG A 94 -6.70 1.71 7.72
CA ARG A 94 -6.88 3.17 7.80
C ARG A 94 -8.33 3.58 7.65
N PHE A 95 -8.70 4.65 8.30
CA PHE A 95 -9.99 5.31 8.14
C PHE A 95 -9.81 6.83 8.10
N PRO A 96 -10.81 7.59 7.61
CA PRO A 96 -10.66 9.04 7.51
C PRO A 96 -10.52 9.72 8.88
N ASP A 97 -9.66 10.74 8.97
CA ASP A 97 -9.38 11.46 10.22
C ASP A 97 -10.60 12.10 10.90
N SER A 98 -11.64 12.40 10.11
CA SER A 98 -12.87 13.01 10.63
C SER A 98 -13.87 11.99 11.16
N TRP A 99 -13.54 10.69 11.15
CA TRP A 99 -14.42 9.60 11.57
C TRP A 99 -14.00 9.08 12.95
N ASN A 100 -14.98 8.65 13.75
CA ASN A 100 -14.71 8.18 15.11
C ASN A 100 -14.53 6.67 15.14
N PHE A 101 -13.45 6.17 15.73
CA PHE A 101 -13.28 4.75 16.01
C PHE A 101 -14.06 4.32 17.27
N LEU A 102 -14.84 3.25 17.16
CA LEU A 102 -15.66 2.70 18.25
C LEU A 102 -15.00 1.45 18.84
N GLY A 103 -13.92 1.64 19.60
CA GLY A 103 -13.08 0.55 20.12
C GLY A 103 -13.78 -0.45 21.03
N ALA A 104 -14.79 -0.04 21.80
CA ALA A 104 -15.51 -0.93 22.71
C ALA A 104 -16.23 -2.11 22.04
N TYR A 105 -16.41 -2.06 20.71
CA TYR A 105 -17.08 -3.07 19.91
C TYR A 105 -16.18 -3.70 18.84
N SER A 106 -14.90 -3.32 18.81
CA SER A 106 -13.97 -3.68 17.73
C SER A 106 -12.95 -4.71 18.21
N ASP A 107 -12.42 -5.51 17.28
CA ASP A 107 -11.39 -6.51 17.54
C ASP A 107 -9.98 -5.89 17.72
N GLY A 108 -9.82 -4.62 17.36
CA GLY A 108 -8.55 -3.88 17.40
C GLY A 108 -8.60 -2.62 18.26
N THR A 109 -7.51 -1.86 18.22
CA THR A 109 -7.35 -0.57 18.92
C THR A 109 -6.86 0.51 17.97
N SER A 110 -7.27 1.77 18.19
CA SER A 110 -6.74 2.93 17.48
C SER A 110 -5.86 3.73 18.44
N PRO A 111 -4.59 4.02 18.11
CA PRO A 111 -3.77 4.91 18.91
C PRO A 111 -4.37 6.31 19.00
N GLU A 112 -4.13 7.02 20.10
CA GLU A 112 -4.66 8.38 20.28
C GLU A 112 -4.10 9.34 19.23
N GLY A 113 -4.99 10.02 18.50
CA GLY A 113 -4.62 10.99 17.46
C GLY A 113 -4.30 10.38 16.10
N GLU A 114 -4.44 9.06 15.96
CA GLU A 114 -4.21 8.34 14.71
C GLU A 114 -5.53 7.82 14.12
N SER A 115 -5.57 7.69 12.79
CA SER A 115 -6.75 7.26 12.03
C SER A 115 -6.54 5.90 11.40
N TYR A 116 -6.03 4.97 12.21
CA TYR A 116 -5.89 3.57 11.83
C TYR A 116 -6.18 2.65 13.01
N VAL A 117 -6.71 1.47 12.73
CA VAL A 117 -6.91 0.41 13.71
C VAL A 117 -5.76 -0.58 13.60
N THR A 118 -5.18 -0.99 14.71
CA THR A 118 -4.23 -2.11 14.81
C THR A 118 -4.96 -3.35 15.32
N PHE A 119 -4.72 -4.50 14.70
CA PHE A 119 -5.32 -5.78 15.12
C PHE A 119 -4.27 -6.68 15.78
N GLU A 120 -4.70 -7.40 16.81
CA GLU A 120 -3.92 -8.45 17.50
C GLU A 120 -2.54 -8.06 18.06
N GLY A 121 -2.31 -6.81 18.44
CA GLY A 121 -1.10 -6.44 19.21
C GLY A 121 0.22 -6.65 18.46
N GLU A 122 1.33 -6.27 19.11
CA GLU A 122 2.62 -6.03 18.45
C GLU A 122 3.35 -7.30 17.95
N THR A 123 2.79 -8.52 18.06
CA THR A 123 3.51 -9.74 17.66
C THR A 123 2.55 -10.90 17.31
N THR A 124 1.97 -10.91 16.12
CA THR A 124 1.22 -12.08 15.62
C THR A 124 2.09 -12.91 14.67
N ASP A 125 2.09 -14.23 14.85
CA ASP A 125 2.72 -15.16 13.90
C ASP A 125 2.01 -15.03 12.55
N PRO A 126 2.73 -14.79 11.43
CA PRO A 126 2.12 -14.68 10.11
C PRO A 126 1.17 -15.83 9.76
N ALA A 127 1.44 -17.05 10.21
CA ALA A 127 0.59 -18.20 9.96
C ALA A 127 -0.75 -18.16 10.70
N GLU A 128 -0.87 -17.40 11.79
CA GLU A 128 -2.12 -17.18 12.52
C GLU A 128 -2.99 -16.09 11.87
N LEU A 129 -2.41 -15.23 11.02
CA LEU A 129 -3.14 -14.21 10.28
C LEU A 129 -3.86 -14.77 9.05
N GLU A 130 -3.34 -15.84 8.44
CA GLU A 130 -3.92 -16.39 7.21
C GLU A 130 -5.36 -16.91 7.41
N GLY A 131 -6.31 -16.34 6.66
CA GLY A 131 -7.73 -16.62 6.76
C GLY A 131 -8.44 -15.93 7.92
N THR A 132 -7.74 -15.12 8.72
CA THR A 132 -8.32 -14.38 9.84
C THR A 132 -9.10 -13.18 9.34
N THR A 133 -10.24 -12.91 9.99
CA THR A 133 -11.10 -11.75 9.69
C THR A 133 -11.27 -10.91 10.94
N PHE A 134 -10.82 -9.67 10.87
CA PHE A 134 -11.01 -8.66 11.90
C PHE A 134 -12.27 -7.84 11.63
N THR A 135 -13.01 -7.53 12.69
CA THR A 135 -14.17 -6.65 12.64
C THR A 135 -13.91 -5.40 13.47
N TYR A 136 -14.16 -4.23 12.90
CA TYR A 136 -14.14 -2.98 13.64
C TYR A 136 -15.26 -2.03 13.22
N PHE A 137 -15.51 -1.04 14.07
CA PHE A 137 -16.59 -0.09 13.91
C PHE A 137 -16.06 1.34 13.88
N ILE A 138 -16.50 2.09 12.88
CA ILE A 138 -16.21 3.52 12.70
C ILE A 138 -17.52 4.27 12.49
N GLU A 139 -17.56 5.52 12.92
CA GLU A 139 -18.74 6.38 12.82
C GLU A 139 -18.44 7.56 11.91
N THR A 140 -19.33 7.77 10.93
CA THR A 140 -19.24 8.89 9.98
C THR A 140 -19.52 10.22 10.67
N PRO A 141 -18.94 11.34 10.21
CA PRO A 141 -19.18 12.65 10.79
C PRO A 141 -20.64 13.11 10.57
N SER A 142 -21.13 13.95 11.48
CA SER A 142 -22.41 14.65 11.37
C SER A 142 -22.28 15.99 10.63
N GLY A 143 -23.38 16.56 10.15
CA GLY A 143 -23.42 17.89 9.55
C GLY A 143 -23.32 17.92 8.02
N VAL A 144 -23.95 18.94 7.41
CA VAL A 144 -24.00 19.11 5.94
C VAL A 144 -22.64 19.41 5.33
N GLU A 145 -21.74 20.01 6.11
CA GLU A 145 -20.38 20.37 5.72
C GLU A 145 -19.48 19.14 5.50
N ASN A 146 -19.84 17.99 6.08
CA ASN A 146 -19.11 16.73 5.94
C ASN A 146 -19.63 15.88 4.76
N SER A 147 -20.34 16.50 3.81
CA SER A 147 -20.74 15.82 2.59
C SER A 147 -19.53 15.62 1.66
N GLY A 148 -19.33 14.41 1.15
CA GLY A 148 -18.17 14.13 0.29
C GLY A 148 -17.90 12.65 0.09
N ILE A 149 -16.82 12.36 -0.63
CA ILE A 149 -16.28 11.01 -0.80
C ILE A 149 -15.11 10.86 0.16
N TYR A 150 -15.11 9.76 0.91
CA TYR A 150 -14.09 9.41 1.89
C TYR A 150 -13.58 8.00 1.61
N GLY A 151 -12.26 7.78 1.77
CA GLY A 151 -11.65 6.46 1.58
C GLY A 151 -11.45 5.73 2.91
N VAL A 152 -11.88 4.46 2.97
CA VAL A 152 -11.53 3.53 4.05
C VAL A 152 -10.50 2.54 3.51
N GLY A 153 -9.36 2.41 4.20
CA GLY A 153 -8.18 1.68 3.74
C GLY A 153 -7.05 2.57 3.22
N PRO A 154 -5.96 1.99 2.72
CA PRO A 154 -5.73 0.55 2.56
C PRO A 154 -5.51 -0.19 3.89
N GLY A 155 -5.58 -1.52 3.79
CA GLY A 155 -5.09 -2.38 4.87
C GLY A 155 -3.58 -2.47 4.73
N GLU A 156 -2.86 -2.49 5.83
CA GLU A 156 -1.40 -2.52 5.83
C GLU A 156 -0.92 -3.68 6.69
N ALA A 157 0.09 -4.41 6.24
CA ALA A 157 0.85 -5.35 7.06
C ALA A 157 2.26 -4.79 7.28
N LEU A 158 2.79 -4.91 8.48
CA LEU A 158 4.13 -4.41 8.86
C LEU A 158 4.93 -5.49 9.59
N THR A 159 6.20 -5.68 9.24
CA THR A 159 7.09 -6.57 10.00
C THR A 159 7.61 -5.86 11.26
N LEU A 160 7.68 -6.55 12.41
CA LEU A 160 8.04 -5.92 13.70
C LEU A 160 9.33 -6.44 14.34
N ASP A 161 9.77 -7.65 14.03
CA ASP A 161 10.94 -8.30 14.64
C ASP A 161 12.20 -8.27 13.77
N THR A 162 12.27 -7.28 12.87
CA THR A 162 13.29 -7.18 11.83
C THR A 162 14.09 -5.89 12.00
N GLU A 163 15.39 -5.90 11.66
CA GLU A 163 16.22 -4.68 11.72
C GLU A 163 15.75 -3.62 10.72
N GLU A 164 15.12 -4.07 9.62
CA GLU A 164 14.49 -3.27 8.60
C GLU A 164 13.01 -3.65 8.51
N GLN A 165 12.11 -2.68 8.74
CA GLN A 165 10.67 -2.92 8.65
C GLN A 165 10.24 -2.90 7.19
N ALA A 166 9.50 -3.93 6.78
CA ALA A 166 8.79 -3.95 5.52
C ALA A 166 7.32 -3.63 5.75
N THR A 167 6.67 -3.05 4.73
CA THR A 167 5.25 -2.75 4.73
C THR A 167 4.68 -3.13 3.38
N ASP A 168 3.52 -3.78 3.39
CA ASP A 168 2.76 -4.07 2.18
C ASP A 168 1.28 -3.73 2.37
N GLU A 169 0.65 -3.25 1.29
CA GLU A 169 -0.73 -2.78 1.27
C GLU A 169 -1.65 -3.83 0.66
N PHE A 170 -2.82 -4.04 1.27
CA PHE A 170 -3.83 -4.97 0.77
C PHE A 170 -5.26 -4.42 0.92
N ALA A 171 -6.21 -5.16 0.33
CA ALA A 171 -7.64 -4.85 0.34
C ALA A 171 -8.06 -3.49 -0.29
N GLY A 172 -7.12 -2.73 -0.88
CA GLY A 172 -7.37 -1.46 -1.57
C GLY A 172 -8.08 -0.42 -0.69
N THR A 173 -8.71 0.57 -1.32
CA THR A 173 -9.54 1.58 -0.62
C THR A 173 -11.00 1.43 -1.04
N ASN A 174 -11.90 1.47 -0.07
CA ASN A 174 -13.35 1.54 -0.31
C ASN A 174 -13.82 2.99 -0.19
N ASP A 175 -14.31 3.54 -1.29
CA ASP A 175 -14.92 4.88 -1.32
C ASP A 175 -16.32 4.85 -0.70
N VAL A 176 -16.57 5.78 0.22
CA VAL A 176 -17.87 5.99 0.87
C VAL A 176 -18.32 7.42 0.62
N PHE A 177 -19.51 7.57 0.04
CA PHE A 177 -20.15 8.87 -0.11
C PHE A 177 -21.02 9.18 1.11
N ILE A 178 -20.75 10.33 1.75
CA ILE A 178 -21.57 10.87 2.82
C ILE A 178 -22.44 11.98 2.27
N ALA A 179 -23.76 11.81 2.38
CA ALA A 179 -24.72 12.90 2.25
C ALA A 179 -24.94 13.51 3.64
N GLY A 180 -24.24 14.61 3.92
CA GLY A 180 -24.40 15.33 5.18
C GLY A 180 -25.84 15.84 5.32
N VAL A 181 -26.40 15.71 6.52
CA VAL A 181 -27.74 16.16 6.86
C VAL A 181 -27.69 17.12 8.04
N ASP A 182 -28.60 18.09 8.04
CA ASP A 182 -28.77 18.99 9.17
C ASP A 182 -29.53 18.25 10.27
N GLN A 183 -29.02 18.25 11.50
CA GLN A 183 -29.71 17.63 12.62
C GLN A 183 -30.86 18.54 13.05
N ILE A 184 -32.10 18.11 12.81
CA ILE A 184 -33.33 18.84 13.18
C ILE A 184 -33.74 18.49 14.62
#